data_AF-A0AAN7VN22-F1
#
_entry.id   AF-A0AAN7VN22-F1
#
_cell.length_a   1.000
_cell.length_b   1.000
_cell.length_c   1.000
_cell.angle_alpha   90.00
_cell.angle_beta   90.00
_cell.angle_gamma   90.00
#
_symmetry.space_group_name_H-M   'P 1'
#
loop_
_entity.id
_entity.type
_entity.pdbx_description
1 polymer ?
#
loop_
_entity_poly.entity_id
_entity_poly.type
_entity_poly.pdbx_seq_one_letter_code
_entity_poly.pdbx_strand_id
1 'polypeptide(L)'
;MSLENYQSIEELNEAIEKIDGKEVLTSMSIINNKVTLPLAGSSGIFEQQFPKLENLYINNNDIRQLNAGGFSDLDNLRYLEIKNNGLSVIETGAFKYLPSLFHLNLSNNVLVTLENGVFEGLERLGILILSNNVIKVLEKEVFKNLRGLVNLELANNVIEELDGNIFEGLEDLKNLTLKCNKIQKLDSNIFVPLKKLAHLDLSHNEITSLPEKLLCDRVMDGYLVNFSYNQIIEVEASVLRGLVIRNGALDLSHNQIKSLKSGAFSQIETTKVILSHNQIEVIETGSFEGCVCDELLLDNNQLVEITSKHLQGLQVSTLSLCHNRISKFQGAFEKCNDLSKLDLDHNQIDDLPDSGFKGLQKLRLLLLNNNAVKTVGENSFAALSGLFSLSLNDNQIENLHVNCFSKLELLEDIFLFTNKLSELPDGLLDGNSKLHQLHLLNNNFTKLPPYTIFDSTPNLSILNFSYNKIDKISSNSFAAEGGHKAFQILTLKSNRDLQIEPGAFEGIEFIKYLGLSSNNIKEIPPDAFKGLGSVHRVELENNLIDSLHILKVLPPTTLVLLNKNPVENTDWKLEELGLNHIDIISFETKSFRRNGDKWNSEETYIEDVDLNFDWFDRFPDV
;
A
#
# COMPACT_ATOMS: atom_id res chain seq x y z
N MET A 1 -28.40 -23.89 23.72
CA MET A 1 -28.48 -23.56 25.17
C MET A 1 -27.16 -22.97 25.63
N SER A 2 -27.17 -21.95 26.51
CA SER A 2 -25.94 -21.35 27.06
C SER A 2 -25.89 -21.51 28.58
N LEU A 3 -24.74 -21.92 29.10
CA LEU A 3 -24.44 -22.11 30.52
C LEU A 3 -23.19 -21.28 30.85
N GLU A 4 -23.39 -20.20 31.60
CA GLU A 4 -22.36 -19.19 31.84
C GLU A 4 -22.24 -18.79 33.31
N ASN A 5 -21.02 -18.46 33.72
CA ASN A 5 -20.68 -17.88 35.02
C ASN A 5 -20.92 -18.77 36.26
N TYR A 6 -21.01 -20.08 36.07
CA TYR A 6 -21.04 -21.05 37.17
C TYR A 6 -19.69 -21.10 37.90
N GLN A 7 -19.73 -21.19 39.23
CA GLN A 7 -18.54 -21.11 40.07
C GLN A 7 -17.98 -22.47 40.47
N SER A 8 -18.74 -23.56 40.27
CA SER A 8 -18.27 -24.94 40.51
C SER A 8 -18.83 -25.96 39.49
N ILE A 9 -18.19 -27.14 39.42
CA ILE A 9 -18.65 -28.24 38.54
C ILE A 9 -19.99 -28.81 39.02
N GLU A 10 -20.24 -28.81 40.33
CA GLU A 10 -21.50 -29.28 40.92
C GLU A 10 -22.66 -28.39 40.50
N GLU A 11 -22.49 -27.06 40.56
CA GLU A 11 -23.50 -26.11 40.09
C GLU A 11 -23.80 -26.28 38.60
N LEU A 12 -22.75 -26.49 37.79
CA LEU A 12 -22.89 -26.73 36.36
C LEU A 12 -23.60 -28.05 36.08
N ASN A 13 -23.25 -29.12 36.79
CA ASN A 13 -23.89 -30.43 36.65
C ASN A 13 -25.36 -30.38 37.07
N GLU A 14 -25.69 -29.71 38.18
CA GLU A 14 -27.08 -29.50 38.58
C GLU A 14 -27.88 -28.69 37.54
N ALA A 15 -27.27 -27.66 36.97
CA ALA A 15 -27.89 -26.86 35.92
C ALA A 15 -28.12 -27.71 34.67
N ILE A 16 -27.13 -28.53 34.29
CA ILE A 16 -27.22 -29.50 33.20
C ILE A 16 -28.35 -30.49 33.48
N GLU A 17 -28.43 -31.07 34.67
CA GLU A 17 -29.46 -32.04 35.07
C GLU A 17 -30.88 -31.48 34.88
N LYS A 18 -31.09 -30.20 35.20
CA LYS A 18 -32.39 -29.50 35.14
C LYS A 18 -32.79 -29.04 33.74
N ILE A 19 -31.99 -29.28 32.70
CA ILE A 19 -32.36 -28.90 31.33
C ILE A 19 -33.50 -29.81 30.84
N ASP A 20 -34.65 -29.22 30.49
CA ASP A 20 -35.71 -29.92 29.78
C ASP A 20 -35.38 -30.04 28.27
N GLY A 21 -35.68 -31.19 27.66
CA GLY A 21 -35.52 -31.40 26.22
C GLY A 21 -34.09 -31.66 25.73
N LYS A 22 -33.21 -32.20 26.57
CA LYS A 22 -31.81 -32.50 26.22
C LYS A 22 -31.69 -33.46 25.04
N GLU A 23 -32.63 -34.40 24.92
CA GLU A 23 -32.72 -35.42 23.87
C GLU A 23 -32.96 -34.86 22.47
N VAL A 24 -33.36 -33.58 22.37
CA VAL A 24 -33.52 -32.87 21.09
C VAL A 24 -32.55 -31.70 20.89
N LEU A 25 -31.67 -31.43 21.87
CA LEU A 25 -30.76 -30.29 21.81
C LEU A 25 -29.65 -30.51 20.77
N THR A 26 -29.50 -29.58 19.84
CA THR A 26 -28.48 -29.64 18.77
C THR A 26 -27.30 -28.72 18.98
N SER A 27 -27.39 -27.77 19.92
CA SER A 27 -26.31 -26.84 20.23
C SER A 27 -26.26 -26.45 21.72
N MET A 28 -25.05 -26.53 22.28
CA MET A 28 -24.77 -26.21 23.68
C MET A 28 -23.49 -25.36 23.81
N SER A 29 -23.53 -24.39 24.71
CA SER A 29 -22.43 -23.50 25.03
C SER A 29 -22.21 -23.49 26.55
N ILE A 30 -20.97 -23.71 26.98
CA ILE A 30 -20.50 -23.74 28.37
C ILE A 30 -19.31 -22.78 28.44
N ILE A 31 -19.58 -21.52 28.76
CA ILE A 31 -18.58 -20.44 28.62
C ILE A 31 -18.38 -19.66 29.92
N ASN A 32 -17.15 -19.23 30.21
CA ASN A 32 -16.80 -18.39 31.36
C ASN A 32 -17.15 -19.03 32.71
N ASN A 33 -16.99 -20.35 32.85
CA ASN A 33 -17.20 -21.03 34.12
C ASN A 33 -15.85 -21.31 34.78
N LYS A 34 -15.77 -21.19 36.11
CA LYS A 34 -14.54 -21.53 36.87
C LYS A 34 -14.48 -23.03 37.14
N VAL A 35 -14.54 -23.82 36.08
CA VAL A 35 -14.84 -25.25 36.17
C VAL A 35 -13.80 -26.08 35.41
N THR A 36 -13.32 -27.14 36.05
CA THR A 36 -12.52 -28.22 35.45
C THR A 36 -13.46 -29.36 35.02
N LEU A 37 -13.26 -29.97 33.85
CA LEU A 37 -13.96 -31.22 33.53
C LEU A 37 -13.42 -32.37 34.41
N PRO A 38 -14.28 -33.33 34.80
CA PRO A 38 -13.88 -34.40 35.70
C PRO A 38 -12.86 -35.37 35.07
N LEU A 39 -12.07 -36.03 35.94
CA LEU A 39 -10.99 -36.96 35.57
C LEU A 39 -11.50 -38.21 34.84
N ALA A 40 -10.60 -38.85 34.09
CA ALA A 40 -10.85 -40.06 33.30
C ALA A 40 -11.59 -41.15 34.10
N GLY A 41 -12.62 -41.77 33.49
CA GLY A 41 -13.38 -42.87 34.08
C GLY A 41 -14.52 -42.47 35.03
N SER A 42 -14.76 -41.17 35.24
CA SER A 42 -16.07 -40.69 35.69
C SER A 42 -16.99 -40.58 34.47
N SER A 43 -18.25 -41.02 34.59
CA SER A 43 -19.21 -40.88 33.50
C SER A 43 -19.23 -39.43 33.03
N GLY A 44 -18.84 -39.18 31.78
CA GLY A 44 -18.60 -37.83 31.29
C GLY A 44 -19.85 -36.96 31.44
N ILE A 45 -19.69 -35.64 31.61
CA ILE A 45 -20.85 -34.73 31.80
C ILE A 45 -21.88 -34.81 30.64
N PHE A 46 -21.46 -35.36 29.50
CA PHE A 46 -22.25 -35.51 28.28
C PHE A 46 -22.79 -36.92 28.05
N GLU A 47 -22.32 -37.92 28.80
CA GLU A 47 -22.63 -39.34 28.55
C GLU A 47 -24.14 -39.60 28.65
N GLN A 48 -24.72 -40.15 27.58
CA GLN A 48 -26.16 -40.43 27.41
C GLN A 48 -27.13 -39.23 27.58
N GLN A 49 -26.65 -37.99 27.73
CA GLN A 49 -27.52 -36.83 27.98
C GLN A 49 -27.93 -36.07 26.71
N PHE A 50 -27.08 -36.04 25.68
CA PHE A 50 -27.27 -35.16 24.51
C PHE A 50 -27.13 -35.89 23.16
N PRO A 51 -28.00 -36.87 22.85
CA PRO A 51 -27.86 -37.77 21.70
C PRO A 51 -27.96 -37.08 20.32
N LYS A 52 -28.46 -35.84 20.24
CA LYS A 52 -28.60 -35.08 18.99
C LYS A 52 -27.67 -33.85 18.90
N LEU A 53 -26.71 -33.73 19.81
CA LEU A 53 -25.85 -32.56 19.87
C LEU A 53 -24.93 -32.51 18.64
N GLU A 54 -25.00 -31.42 17.89
CA GLU A 54 -24.18 -31.18 16.71
C GLU A 54 -23.09 -30.12 16.98
N ASN A 55 -23.33 -29.18 17.89
CA ASN A 55 -22.43 -28.07 18.17
C ASN A 55 -22.19 -27.91 19.67
N LEU A 56 -20.92 -27.90 20.08
CA LEU A 56 -20.51 -27.79 21.48
C LEU A 56 -19.38 -26.76 21.62
N TYR A 57 -19.62 -25.73 22.43
CA TYR A 57 -18.67 -24.67 22.72
C TYR A 57 -18.33 -24.71 24.20
N ILE A 58 -17.07 -24.97 24.56
CA ILE A 58 -16.61 -25.09 25.95
C ILE A 58 -15.47 -24.10 26.18
N ASN A 59 -15.71 -22.82 25.91
CA ASN A 59 -14.66 -21.79 25.86
C ASN A 59 -14.48 -21.06 27.19
N ASN A 60 -13.28 -20.56 27.49
CA ASN A 60 -12.99 -19.77 28.70
C ASN A 60 -13.33 -20.51 30.02
N ASN A 61 -13.00 -21.80 30.15
CA ASN A 61 -13.08 -22.52 31.43
C ASN A 61 -11.67 -22.90 31.93
N ASP A 62 -11.50 -23.77 32.93
CA ASP A 62 -10.19 -24.25 33.44
C ASP A 62 -9.95 -25.72 33.06
N ILE A 63 -10.22 -26.08 31.80
CA ILE A 63 -10.08 -27.46 31.31
C ILE A 63 -8.63 -27.74 30.94
N ARG A 64 -7.90 -28.37 31.86
CA ARG A 64 -6.46 -28.65 31.70
C ARG A 64 -6.12 -29.94 30.97
N GLN A 65 -7.07 -30.88 30.90
CA GLN A 65 -6.89 -32.19 30.30
C GLN A 65 -8.16 -32.69 29.61
N LEU A 66 -8.01 -33.33 28.45
CA LEU A 66 -9.07 -34.10 27.79
C LEU A 66 -8.74 -35.60 27.91
N ASN A 67 -9.67 -36.36 28.46
CA ASN A 67 -9.50 -37.77 28.73
C ASN A 67 -10.01 -38.65 27.58
N ALA A 68 -9.45 -39.85 27.46
CA ALA A 68 -9.93 -40.87 26.54
C ALA A 68 -11.42 -41.17 26.80
N GLY A 69 -12.25 -41.10 25.76
CA GLY A 69 -13.69 -41.32 25.88
C GLY A 69 -14.48 -40.20 26.58
N GLY A 70 -13.89 -39.03 26.87
CA GLY A 70 -14.60 -37.92 27.52
C GLY A 70 -15.78 -37.34 26.72
N PHE A 71 -15.85 -37.66 25.43
CA PHE A 71 -16.97 -37.34 24.54
C PHE A 71 -17.71 -38.61 24.07
N SER A 72 -17.74 -39.66 24.88
CA SER A 72 -18.57 -40.84 24.59
C SER A 72 -20.02 -40.43 24.40
N ASP A 73 -20.69 -41.03 23.41
CA ASP A 73 -22.09 -40.76 23.02
C ASP A 73 -22.38 -39.44 22.28
N LEU A 74 -21.35 -38.68 21.86
CA LEU A 74 -21.50 -37.48 21.01
C LEU A 74 -21.20 -37.77 19.53
N ASP A 75 -21.72 -38.88 19.01
CA ASP A 75 -21.47 -39.38 17.64
C ASP A 75 -21.99 -38.46 16.52
N ASN A 76 -22.99 -37.62 16.83
CA ASN A 76 -23.56 -36.61 15.93
C ASN A 76 -22.82 -35.26 15.95
N LEU A 77 -21.83 -35.07 16.83
CA LEU A 77 -21.14 -33.81 16.98
C LEU A 77 -20.36 -33.45 15.71
N ARG A 78 -20.57 -32.25 15.18
CA ARG A 78 -19.94 -31.70 13.97
C ARG A 78 -18.99 -30.56 14.27
N TYR A 79 -19.26 -29.80 15.33
CA TYR A 79 -18.51 -28.61 15.70
C TYR A 79 -18.16 -28.64 17.19
N LEU A 80 -16.87 -28.58 17.50
CA LEU A 80 -16.36 -28.58 18.87
C LEU A 80 -15.32 -27.46 19.05
N GLU A 81 -15.58 -26.57 20.00
CA GLU A 81 -14.60 -25.56 20.43
C GLU A 81 -14.26 -25.72 21.91
N ILE A 82 -12.95 -25.70 22.20
CA ILE A 82 -12.38 -25.75 23.54
C ILE A 82 -11.28 -24.68 23.62
N LYS A 83 -11.64 -23.43 23.33
CA LYS A 83 -10.70 -22.29 23.29
C LYS A 83 -10.52 -21.66 24.68
N ASN A 84 -9.32 -21.16 24.98
CA ASN A 84 -9.04 -20.41 26.21
C ASN A 84 -9.30 -21.23 27.50
N ASN A 85 -8.83 -22.48 27.58
CA ASN A 85 -9.07 -23.35 28.75
C ASN A 85 -7.83 -23.69 29.59
N GLY A 86 -6.64 -23.31 29.12
CA GLY A 86 -5.39 -23.79 29.73
C GLY A 86 -5.16 -25.29 29.50
N LEU A 87 -5.70 -25.84 28.41
CA LEU A 87 -5.55 -27.25 28.06
C LEU A 87 -4.07 -27.58 27.80
N SER A 88 -3.54 -28.54 28.54
CA SER A 88 -2.12 -28.94 28.49
C SER A 88 -1.91 -30.38 28.01
N VAL A 89 -2.92 -31.25 28.17
CA VAL A 89 -2.85 -32.69 27.86
C VAL A 89 -4.11 -33.14 27.11
N ILE A 90 -3.93 -33.89 26.02
CA ILE A 90 -5.01 -34.61 25.33
C ILE A 90 -4.61 -36.08 25.29
N GLU A 91 -5.35 -36.93 26.00
CA GLU A 91 -5.08 -38.37 25.99
C GLU A 91 -5.38 -38.98 24.61
N THR A 92 -4.61 -39.99 24.22
CA THR A 92 -4.89 -40.80 23.03
C THR A 92 -6.32 -41.33 23.07
N GLY A 93 -7.07 -41.12 21.98
CA GLY A 93 -8.46 -41.54 21.89
C GLY A 93 -9.48 -40.63 22.58
N ALA A 94 -9.10 -39.43 23.03
CA ALA A 94 -10.05 -38.43 23.54
C ALA A 94 -11.19 -38.15 22.55
N PHE A 95 -10.91 -38.17 21.24
CA PHE A 95 -11.87 -37.90 20.17
C PHE A 95 -12.38 -39.16 19.44
N LYS A 96 -12.05 -40.36 19.92
CA LYS A 96 -12.32 -41.64 19.24
C LYS A 96 -13.80 -41.86 18.89
N TYR A 97 -14.70 -41.28 19.66
CA TYR A 97 -16.15 -41.43 19.51
C TYR A 97 -16.82 -40.25 18.79
N LEU A 98 -16.06 -39.44 18.04
CA LEU A 98 -16.56 -38.28 17.30
C LEU A 98 -16.44 -38.44 15.76
N PRO A 99 -16.99 -39.52 15.15
CA PRO A 99 -16.79 -39.82 13.73
C PRO A 99 -17.45 -38.81 12.77
N SER A 100 -18.36 -37.96 13.26
CA SER A 100 -19.04 -36.93 12.47
C SER A 100 -18.39 -35.54 12.59
N LEU A 101 -17.34 -35.40 13.41
CA LEU A 101 -16.76 -34.10 13.69
C LEU A 101 -16.10 -33.53 12.44
N PHE A 102 -16.47 -32.29 12.10
CA PHE A 102 -15.97 -31.57 10.94
C PHE A 102 -15.08 -30.40 11.34
N HIS A 103 -15.34 -29.76 12.48
CA HIS A 103 -14.59 -28.63 12.98
C HIS A 103 -14.15 -28.85 14.42
N LEU A 104 -12.85 -28.70 14.67
CA LEU A 104 -12.25 -28.77 16.00
C LEU A 104 -11.36 -27.55 16.23
N ASN A 105 -11.68 -26.76 17.25
CA ASN A 105 -10.90 -25.61 17.66
C ASN A 105 -10.35 -25.79 19.08
N LEU A 106 -9.03 -25.90 19.16
CA LEU A 106 -8.23 -26.06 20.38
C LEU A 106 -7.30 -24.85 20.59
N SER A 107 -7.57 -23.73 19.93
CA SER A 107 -6.72 -22.54 19.99
C SER A 107 -6.66 -21.91 21.38
N ASN A 108 -5.60 -21.12 21.63
CA ASN A 108 -5.43 -20.37 22.88
C ASN A 108 -5.45 -21.27 24.11
N ASN A 109 -4.63 -22.31 24.08
CA ASN A 109 -4.40 -23.22 25.20
C ASN A 109 -2.89 -23.29 25.47
N VAL A 110 -2.43 -24.31 26.20
CA VAL A 110 -1.03 -24.48 26.57
C VAL A 110 -0.50 -25.87 26.16
N LEU A 111 -0.98 -26.39 25.03
CA LEU A 111 -0.52 -27.67 24.47
C LEU A 111 0.96 -27.56 24.11
N VAL A 112 1.78 -28.50 24.57
CA VAL A 112 3.24 -28.54 24.32
C VAL A 112 3.61 -29.60 23.29
N THR A 113 2.99 -30.78 23.38
CA THR A 113 3.26 -31.93 22.51
C THR A 113 1.95 -32.46 21.94
N LEU A 114 1.95 -32.84 20.67
CA LEU A 114 0.87 -33.62 20.07
C LEU A 114 1.39 -35.01 19.71
N GLU A 115 0.95 -36.01 20.47
CA GLU A 115 1.35 -37.41 20.36
C GLU A 115 0.56 -38.14 19.26
N ASN A 116 1.12 -39.22 18.73
CA ASN A 116 0.43 -40.06 17.76
C ASN A 116 -0.88 -40.61 18.33
N GLY A 117 -1.95 -40.59 17.52
CA GLY A 117 -3.27 -41.10 17.92
C GLY A 117 -4.13 -40.14 18.74
N VAL A 118 -3.64 -38.94 19.08
CA VAL A 118 -4.45 -37.88 19.72
C VAL A 118 -5.73 -37.57 18.93
N PHE A 119 -5.67 -37.61 17.59
CA PHE A 119 -6.79 -37.37 16.68
C PHE A 119 -7.43 -38.64 16.11
N GLU A 120 -7.30 -39.79 16.78
CA GLU A 120 -7.99 -41.03 16.35
C GLU A 120 -9.52 -40.84 16.33
N GLY A 121 -10.19 -41.35 15.28
CA GLY A 121 -11.65 -41.24 15.08
C GLY A 121 -12.13 -39.97 14.37
N LEU A 122 -11.22 -39.09 13.94
CA LEU A 122 -11.51 -37.82 13.28
C LEU A 122 -11.34 -37.86 11.75
N GLU A 123 -11.70 -38.97 11.09
CA GLU A 123 -11.46 -39.14 9.65
C GLU A 123 -12.25 -38.17 8.76
N ARG A 124 -13.34 -37.59 9.28
CA ARG A 124 -14.18 -36.58 8.60
C ARG A 124 -13.85 -35.13 8.95
N LEU A 125 -12.85 -34.90 9.81
CA LEU A 125 -12.50 -33.57 10.25
C LEU A 125 -12.03 -32.74 9.06
N GLY A 126 -12.69 -31.61 8.81
CA GLY A 126 -12.35 -30.68 7.74
C GLY A 126 -11.52 -29.50 8.23
N ILE A 127 -11.66 -29.08 9.49
CA ILE A 127 -10.98 -27.92 10.06
C ILE A 127 -10.38 -28.27 11.41
N LEU A 128 -9.09 -28.07 11.56
CA LEU A 128 -8.35 -28.21 12.82
C LEU A 128 -7.61 -26.92 13.14
N ILE A 129 -7.98 -26.27 14.24
CA ILE A 129 -7.37 -25.02 14.71
C ILE A 129 -6.62 -25.28 16.01
N LEU A 130 -5.29 -25.13 15.96
CA LEU A 130 -4.35 -25.32 17.07
C LEU A 130 -3.54 -24.04 17.37
N SER A 131 -3.93 -22.91 16.77
CA SER A 131 -3.19 -21.66 16.89
C SER A 131 -3.13 -21.10 18.32
N ASN A 132 -2.07 -20.35 18.61
CA ASN A 132 -1.85 -19.74 19.93
C ASN A 132 -1.78 -20.80 21.04
N ASN A 133 -0.94 -21.81 20.85
CA ASN A 133 -0.54 -22.75 21.89
C ASN A 133 0.97 -22.59 22.16
N VAL A 134 1.58 -23.55 22.84
CA VAL A 134 3.04 -23.63 23.02
C VAL A 134 3.57 -24.92 22.42
N ILE A 135 2.98 -25.36 21.31
CA ILE A 135 3.32 -26.63 20.68
C ILE A 135 4.77 -26.53 20.19
N LYS A 136 5.60 -27.40 20.74
CA LYS A 136 7.01 -27.56 20.37
C LYS A 136 7.24 -28.84 19.58
N VAL A 137 6.56 -29.93 19.94
CA VAL A 137 6.77 -31.27 19.38
C VAL A 137 5.51 -31.77 18.71
N LEU A 138 5.62 -32.10 17.42
CA LEU A 138 4.63 -32.85 16.66
C LEU A 138 5.21 -34.23 16.39
N GLU A 139 4.57 -35.30 16.87
CA GLU A 139 5.00 -36.65 16.50
C GLU A 139 4.71 -36.95 15.03
N LYS A 140 5.59 -37.74 14.41
CA LYS A 140 5.65 -38.00 12.96
C LYS A 140 4.34 -38.42 12.26
N GLU A 141 3.40 -39.05 12.96
CA GLU A 141 2.15 -39.58 12.38
C GLU A 141 0.90 -38.92 13.01
N VAL A 142 1.06 -37.79 13.70
CA VAL A 142 -0.01 -37.14 14.47
C VAL A 142 -1.23 -36.82 13.62
N PHE A 143 -1.06 -36.48 12.34
CA PHE A 143 -2.15 -36.11 11.42
C PHE A 143 -2.60 -37.24 10.48
N LYS A 144 -2.00 -38.44 10.54
CA LYS A 144 -2.14 -39.51 9.54
C LYS A 144 -3.58 -39.95 9.23
N ASN A 145 -4.49 -39.81 10.20
CA ASN A 145 -5.89 -40.23 10.07
C ASN A 145 -6.84 -39.11 9.60
N LEU A 146 -6.38 -37.86 9.51
CA LEU A 146 -7.21 -36.69 9.17
C LEU A 146 -7.42 -36.55 7.65
N ARG A 147 -7.92 -37.60 7.00
CA ARG A 147 -8.00 -37.70 5.53
C ARG A 147 -8.93 -36.67 4.90
N GLY A 148 -9.96 -36.21 5.62
CA GLY A 148 -10.89 -35.17 5.18
C GLY A 148 -10.43 -33.73 5.45
N LEU A 149 -9.23 -33.53 6.00
CA LEU A 149 -8.79 -32.22 6.48
C LEU A 149 -8.57 -31.26 5.32
N VAL A 150 -9.22 -30.10 5.39
CA VAL A 150 -9.17 -29.03 4.39
C VAL A 150 -8.38 -27.83 4.92
N ASN A 151 -8.47 -27.53 6.21
CA ASN A 151 -7.78 -26.42 6.87
C ASN A 151 -7.05 -26.90 8.13
N LEU A 152 -5.75 -26.61 8.20
CA LEU A 152 -4.90 -26.87 9.36
C LEU A 152 -4.22 -25.57 9.80
N GLU A 153 -4.54 -25.11 11.02
CA GLU A 153 -3.99 -23.89 11.58
C GLU A 153 -3.10 -24.18 12.79
N LEU A 154 -1.79 -23.95 12.62
CA LEU A 154 -0.75 -24.14 13.65
C LEU A 154 -0.03 -22.82 13.99
N ALA A 155 -0.60 -21.69 13.59
CA ALA A 155 0.03 -20.38 13.77
C ALA A 155 0.24 -19.99 15.24
N ASN A 156 1.27 -19.17 15.53
CA ASN A 156 1.61 -18.71 16.88
C ASN A 156 1.84 -19.89 17.85
N ASN A 157 2.83 -20.72 17.52
CA ASN A 157 3.32 -21.81 18.37
C ASN A 157 4.85 -21.68 18.50
N VAL A 158 5.54 -22.72 18.99
CA VAL A 158 7.00 -22.75 19.14
C VAL A 158 7.61 -23.96 18.43
N ILE A 159 7.02 -24.35 17.29
CA ILE A 159 7.47 -25.48 16.49
C ILE A 159 8.84 -25.13 15.89
N GLU A 160 9.86 -25.92 16.22
CA GLU A 160 11.25 -25.72 15.75
C GLU A 160 11.57 -26.63 14.55
N GLU A 161 11.05 -27.86 14.57
CA GLU A 161 11.31 -28.89 13.56
C GLU A 161 10.01 -29.55 13.10
N LEU A 162 10.00 -29.95 11.82
CA LEU A 162 8.93 -30.72 11.21
C LEU A 162 9.55 -32.01 10.64
N ASP A 163 8.94 -33.15 10.95
CA ASP A 163 9.28 -34.41 10.27
C ASP A 163 8.92 -34.31 8.78
N GLY A 164 9.75 -34.88 7.90
CA GLY A 164 9.55 -34.81 6.44
C GLY A 164 8.25 -35.46 5.95
N ASN A 165 7.64 -36.34 6.75
CA ASN A 165 6.38 -37.02 6.44
C ASN A 165 5.21 -36.55 7.32
N ILE A 166 5.36 -35.43 8.06
CA ILE A 166 4.35 -34.98 9.03
C ILE A 166 2.95 -34.76 8.43
N PHE A 167 2.87 -34.45 7.13
CA PHE A 167 1.62 -34.22 6.40
C PHE A 167 1.16 -35.42 5.55
N GLU A 168 1.74 -36.60 5.75
CA GLU A 168 1.31 -37.81 5.06
C GLU A 168 -0.18 -38.10 5.34
N GLY A 169 -0.95 -38.38 4.29
CA GLY A 169 -2.39 -38.65 4.36
C GLY A 169 -3.31 -37.42 4.23
N LEU A 170 -2.77 -36.20 4.20
CA LEU A 170 -3.54 -34.95 4.10
C LEU A 170 -3.76 -34.51 2.63
N GLU A 171 -4.24 -35.41 1.79
CA GLU A 171 -4.39 -35.17 0.34
C GLU A 171 -5.42 -34.08 0.00
N ASP A 172 -6.42 -33.89 0.87
CA ASP A 172 -7.51 -32.92 0.72
C ASP A 172 -7.20 -31.53 1.29
N LEU A 173 -6.03 -31.37 1.93
CA LEU A 173 -5.65 -30.11 2.58
C LEU A 173 -5.49 -29.00 1.54
N LYS A 174 -6.20 -27.89 1.77
CA LYS A 174 -6.16 -26.70 0.94
C LYS A 174 -5.43 -25.55 1.61
N ASN A 175 -5.59 -25.40 2.91
CA ASN A 175 -5.04 -24.29 3.68
C ASN A 175 -4.14 -24.83 4.80
N LEU A 176 -2.88 -24.42 4.77
CA LEU A 176 -1.90 -24.73 5.80
C LEU A 176 -1.27 -23.43 6.30
N THR A 177 -1.44 -23.13 7.58
CA THR A 177 -0.74 -22.01 8.23
C THR A 177 0.15 -22.50 9.37
N LEU A 178 1.43 -22.20 9.25
CA LEU A 178 2.51 -22.45 10.19
C LEU A 178 3.18 -21.12 10.61
N LYS A 179 2.53 -19.99 10.34
CA LYS A 179 3.02 -18.65 10.63
C LYS A 179 3.39 -18.47 12.10
N CYS A 180 4.40 -17.63 12.38
CA CYS A 180 4.78 -17.30 13.76
C CYS A 180 5.13 -18.55 14.57
N ASN A 181 6.06 -19.33 14.04
CA ASN A 181 6.70 -20.46 14.71
C ASN A 181 8.22 -20.22 14.73
N LYS A 182 9.02 -21.27 14.98
CA LYS A 182 10.48 -21.22 15.00
C LYS A 182 11.10 -22.19 14.01
N ILE A 183 10.40 -22.47 12.91
CA ILE A 183 10.82 -23.48 11.94
C ILE A 183 12.08 -22.97 11.26
N GLN A 184 13.17 -23.74 11.33
CA GLN A 184 14.47 -23.36 10.75
C GLN A 184 14.74 -24.03 9.41
N LYS A 185 14.22 -25.25 9.22
CA LYS A 185 14.49 -26.09 8.04
C LYS A 185 13.22 -26.75 7.55
N LEU A 186 13.17 -26.95 6.23
CA LEU A 186 12.14 -27.70 5.54
C LEU A 186 12.77 -28.88 4.83
N ASP A 187 12.12 -30.05 4.88
CA ASP A 187 12.45 -31.19 4.03
C ASP A 187 11.99 -30.93 2.59
N SER A 188 12.69 -31.45 1.59
CA SER A 188 12.36 -31.26 0.18
C SER A 188 11.01 -31.86 -0.22
N ASN A 189 10.52 -32.87 0.51
CA ASN A 189 9.28 -33.57 0.19
C ASN A 189 8.12 -33.23 1.12
N ILE A 190 8.30 -32.29 2.07
CA ILE A 190 7.33 -32.02 3.13
C ILE A 190 5.91 -31.70 2.61
N PHE A 191 5.80 -31.04 1.45
CA PHE A 191 4.52 -30.68 0.84
C PHE A 191 4.07 -31.62 -0.29
N VAL A 192 4.83 -32.69 -0.61
CA VAL A 192 4.46 -33.65 -1.66
C VAL A 192 3.09 -34.30 -1.42
N PRO A 193 2.69 -34.68 -0.18
CA PRO A 193 1.39 -35.28 0.07
C PRO A 193 0.20 -34.34 -0.20
N LEU A 194 0.39 -33.02 -0.11
CA LEU A 194 -0.69 -32.03 -0.09
C LEU A 194 -1.22 -31.71 -1.51
N LYS A 195 -1.91 -32.66 -2.14
CA LYS A 195 -2.27 -32.57 -3.58
C LYS A 195 -3.21 -31.41 -3.93
N LYS A 196 -4.01 -30.92 -2.97
CA LYS A 196 -4.97 -29.84 -3.17
C LYS A 196 -4.56 -28.50 -2.52
N LEU A 197 -3.31 -28.39 -2.08
CA LEU A 197 -2.82 -27.18 -1.40
C LEU A 197 -3.01 -25.94 -2.27
N ALA A 198 -3.73 -24.96 -1.75
CA ALA A 198 -4.05 -23.70 -2.39
C ALA A 198 -3.44 -22.51 -1.65
N HIS A 199 -3.35 -22.57 -0.32
CA HIS A 199 -2.80 -21.53 0.53
C HIS A 199 -1.75 -22.11 1.48
N LEU A 200 -0.58 -21.47 1.52
CA LEU A 200 0.54 -21.85 2.37
C LEU A 200 1.13 -20.61 3.04
N ASP A 201 1.10 -20.56 4.37
CA ASP A 201 1.71 -19.48 5.14
C ASP A 201 2.76 -20.02 6.12
N LEU A 202 4.02 -19.74 5.81
CA LEU A 202 5.22 -20.02 6.63
C LEU A 202 5.88 -18.72 7.12
N SER A 203 5.18 -17.59 7.06
CA SER A 203 5.76 -16.30 7.43
C SER A 203 6.12 -16.23 8.92
N HIS A 204 7.03 -15.33 9.28
CA HIS A 204 7.48 -15.17 10.66
C HIS A 204 8.00 -16.48 11.27
N ASN A 205 8.96 -17.11 10.58
CA ASN A 205 9.70 -18.27 11.06
C ASN A 205 11.21 -17.97 11.02
N GLU A 206 12.04 -18.98 11.21
CA GLU A 206 13.50 -18.86 11.21
C GLU A 206 14.13 -19.59 10.01
N ILE A 207 13.38 -19.74 8.90
CA ILE A 207 13.79 -20.54 7.75
C ILE A 207 14.99 -19.87 7.07
N THR A 208 16.11 -20.59 6.97
CA THR A 208 17.36 -20.06 6.40
C THR A 208 17.53 -20.35 4.91
N SER A 209 16.87 -21.38 4.40
CA SER A 209 16.92 -21.78 2.99
C SER A 209 15.70 -22.58 2.59
N LEU A 210 15.39 -22.57 1.29
CA LEU A 210 14.34 -23.38 0.70
C LEU A 210 14.98 -24.60 0.00
N PRO A 211 14.54 -25.83 0.28
CA PRO A 211 15.12 -27.02 -0.33
C PRO A 211 14.77 -27.15 -1.81
N GLU A 212 15.58 -27.92 -2.55
CA GLU A 212 15.38 -28.18 -3.97
C GLU A 212 13.97 -28.73 -4.24
N LYS A 213 13.32 -28.22 -5.30
CA LYS A 213 11.98 -28.64 -5.75
C LYS A 213 10.84 -28.49 -4.74
N LEU A 214 11.00 -27.68 -3.69
CA LEU A 214 9.99 -27.50 -2.64
C LEU A 214 8.55 -27.31 -3.18
N LEU A 215 8.39 -26.47 -4.21
CA LEU A 215 7.10 -26.20 -4.87
C LEU A 215 7.17 -26.32 -6.40
N CYS A 216 8.12 -27.10 -6.92
CA CYS A 216 8.34 -27.22 -8.37
C CYS A 216 7.10 -27.78 -9.09
N ASP A 217 6.74 -27.16 -10.22
CA ASP A 217 5.63 -27.52 -11.11
C ASP A 217 4.25 -27.64 -10.41
N ARG A 218 4.10 -27.00 -9.25
CA ARG A 218 2.87 -27.04 -8.46
C ARG A 218 1.89 -25.99 -8.95
N VAL A 219 0.61 -26.35 -9.02
CA VAL A 219 -0.49 -25.42 -9.29
C VAL A 219 -1.28 -25.20 -8.00
N MET A 220 -1.45 -23.94 -7.62
CA MET A 220 -2.13 -23.51 -6.41
C MET A 220 -3.26 -22.54 -6.79
N ASP A 221 -4.49 -22.89 -6.43
CA ASP A 221 -5.70 -22.09 -6.69
C ASP A 221 -6.03 -21.11 -5.56
N GLY A 222 -5.02 -20.66 -4.81
CA GLY A 222 -5.22 -19.80 -3.63
C GLY A 222 -4.42 -18.50 -3.68
N TYR A 223 -4.72 -17.64 -2.71
CA TYR A 223 -4.33 -16.24 -2.75
C TYR A 223 -2.87 -15.97 -2.36
N LEU A 224 -2.19 -16.92 -1.69
CA LEU A 224 -0.89 -16.62 -1.09
C LEU A 224 -0.04 -17.87 -0.83
N VAL A 225 1.22 -17.79 -1.28
CA VAL A 225 2.35 -18.61 -0.83
C VAL A 225 3.31 -17.68 -0.11
N ASN A 226 3.36 -17.77 1.21
CA ASN A 226 4.06 -16.79 2.06
C ASN A 226 5.28 -17.39 2.77
N PHE A 227 6.46 -16.85 2.46
CA PHE A 227 7.72 -17.10 3.12
C PHE A 227 8.32 -15.82 3.73
N SER A 228 7.53 -14.73 3.85
CA SER A 228 8.00 -13.46 4.37
C SER A 228 8.45 -13.53 5.83
N TYR A 229 9.27 -12.57 6.28
CA TYR A 229 9.75 -12.53 7.66
C TYR A 229 10.44 -13.84 8.09
N ASN A 230 11.36 -14.31 7.27
CA ASN A 230 12.22 -15.46 7.54
C ASN A 230 13.70 -15.02 7.47
N GLN A 231 14.63 -15.98 7.40
CA GLN A 231 16.07 -15.74 7.34
C GLN A 231 16.67 -16.27 6.04
N ILE A 232 15.87 -16.34 4.96
CA ILE A 232 16.30 -16.94 3.68
C ILE A 232 17.41 -16.09 3.09
N ILE A 233 18.56 -16.71 2.82
CA ILE A 233 19.77 -16.02 2.32
C ILE A 233 19.90 -16.03 0.79
N GLU A 234 19.28 -17.01 0.13
CA GLU A 234 19.34 -17.20 -1.32
C GLU A 234 18.12 -17.99 -1.81
N VAL A 235 17.75 -17.78 -3.07
CA VAL A 235 16.74 -18.59 -3.77
C VAL A 235 17.46 -19.38 -4.85
N GLU A 236 17.66 -20.66 -4.57
CA GLU A 236 18.39 -21.59 -5.44
C GLU A 236 17.60 -21.95 -6.72
N ALA A 237 18.33 -22.48 -7.70
CA ALA A 237 17.72 -22.97 -8.93
C ALA A 237 16.66 -24.05 -8.62
N SER A 238 15.55 -24.03 -9.36
CA SER A 238 14.47 -25.03 -9.33
C SER A 238 13.61 -25.15 -8.06
N VAL A 239 13.90 -24.39 -6.99
CA VAL A 239 13.09 -24.42 -5.75
C VAL A 239 11.60 -24.17 -6.05
N LEU A 240 11.33 -23.16 -6.88
CA LEU A 240 9.98 -22.68 -7.22
C LEU A 240 9.69 -22.77 -8.72
N ARG A 241 10.51 -23.52 -9.49
CA ARG A 241 10.37 -23.58 -10.95
C ARG A 241 8.99 -24.09 -11.33
N GLY A 242 8.33 -23.43 -12.28
CA GLY A 242 7.02 -23.88 -12.77
C GLY A 242 5.87 -23.69 -11.77
N LEU A 243 6.08 -22.98 -10.66
CA LEU A 243 5.03 -22.70 -9.68
C LEU A 243 3.96 -21.77 -10.28
N VAL A 244 2.72 -22.23 -10.26
CA VAL A 244 1.55 -21.46 -10.71
C VAL A 244 0.66 -21.13 -9.50
N ILE A 245 0.42 -19.85 -9.25
CA ILE A 245 -0.46 -19.34 -8.19
C ILE A 245 -1.58 -18.54 -8.86
N ARG A 246 -2.77 -19.13 -9.01
CA ARG A 246 -3.88 -18.46 -9.69
C ARG A 246 -4.51 -17.39 -8.80
N ASN A 247 -4.52 -16.15 -9.28
CA ASN A 247 -5.08 -15.00 -8.56
C ASN A 247 -4.45 -14.78 -7.17
N GLY A 248 -3.18 -15.12 -7.00
CA GLY A 248 -2.48 -15.03 -5.73
C GLY A 248 -1.07 -14.47 -5.85
N ALA A 249 -0.35 -14.48 -4.73
CA ALA A 249 0.99 -13.92 -4.63
C ALA A 249 2.01 -14.92 -4.08
N LEU A 250 3.25 -14.78 -4.54
CA LEU A 250 4.43 -15.35 -3.90
C LEU A 250 5.13 -14.25 -3.10
N ASP A 251 5.19 -14.41 -1.78
CA ASP A 251 5.79 -13.43 -0.88
C ASP A 251 7.07 -13.98 -0.23
N LEU A 252 8.20 -13.36 -0.56
CA LEU A 252 9.54 -13.63 -0.04
C LEU A 252 10.13 -12.37 0.63
N SER A 253 9.29 -11.37 0.94
CA SER A 253 9.71 -10.11 1.53
C SER A 253 10.27 -10.28 2.95
N HIS A 254 11.03 -9.29 3.44
CA HIS A 254 11.58 -9.32 4.79
C HIS A 254 12.40 -10.60 5.08
N ASN A 255 13.29 -10.95 4.16
CA ASN A 255 14.28 -12.02 4.30
C ASN A 255 15.70 -11.43 4.22
N GLN A 256 16.72 -12.28 4.05
CA GLN A 256 18.12 -11.88 3.93
C GLN A 256 18.68 -12.23 2.55
N ILE A 257 17.81 -12.28 1.52
CA ILE A 257 18.18 -12.78 0.19
C ILE A 257 19.23 -11.85 -0.41
N LYS A 258 20.42 -12.37 -0.73
CA LYS A 258 21.52 -11.58 -1.32
C LYS A 258 21.62 -11.71 -2.83
N SER A 259 21.27 -12.88 -3.35
CA SER A 259 21.33 -13.15 -4.79
C SER A 259 20.16 -14.00 -5.25
N LEU A 260 19.67 -13.70 -6.45
CA LEU A 260 18.73 -14.56 -7.17
C LEU A 260 19.54 -15.40 -8.16
N LYS A 261 19.47 -16.73 -8.02
CA LYS A 261 20.19 -17.66 -8.89
C LYS A 261 19.51 -17.80 -10.24
N SER A 262 20.28 -18.21 -11.25
CA SER A 262 19.71 -18.58 -12.55
C SER A 262 18.61 -19.63 -12.38
N GLY A 263 17.42 -19.34 -12.91
CA GLY A 263 16.24 -20.20 -12.80
C GLY A 263 15.46 -20.13 -11.48
N ALA A 264 15.82 -19.27 -10.53
CA ALA A 264 15.15 -19.12 -9.23
C ALA A 264 13.63 -18.90 -9.34
N PHE A 265 13.19 -18.09 -10.31
CA PHE A 265 11.79 -17.78 -10.61
C PHE A 265 11.39 -18.25 -12.00
N SER A 266 12.08 -19.25 -12.55
CA SER A 266 11.80 -19.72 -13.91
C SER A 266 10.40 -20.32 -14.02
N GLN A 267 9.67 -19.92 -15.06
CA GLN A 267 8.34 -20.46 -15.39
C GLN A 267 7.30 -20.27 -14.27
N ILE A 268 7.48 -19.29 -13.39
CA ILE A 268 6.48 -18.94 -12.39
C ILE A 268 5.34 -18.16 -13.06
N GLU A 269 4.10 -18.49 -12.72
CA GLU A 269 2.91 -17.74 -13.13
C GLU A 269 2.13 -17.34 -11.88
N THR A 270 1.98 -16.04 -11.63
CA THR A 270 1.31 -15.53 -10.41
C THR A 270 0.81 -14.10 -10.64
N THR A 271 -0.13 -13.60 -9.83
CA THR A 271 -0.49 -12.17 -9.91
C THR A 271 0.67 -11.31 -9.42
N LYS A 272 1.37 -11.75 -8.36
CA LYS A 272 2.39 -10.93 -7.71
C LYS A 272 3.58 -11.73 -7.19
N VAL A 273 4.78 -11.21 -7.37
CA VAL A 273 6.01 -11.66 -6.74
C VAL A 273 6.57 -10.53 -5.88
N ILE A 274 6.69 -10.78 -4.57
CA ILE A 274 7.16 -9.79 -3.60
C ILE A 274 8.53 -10.23 -3.07
N LEU A 275 9.55 -9.44 -3.41
CA LEU A 275 10.94 -9.61 -2.96
C LEU A 275 11.42 -8.39 -2.17
N SER A 276 10.51 -7.50 -1.78
CA SER A 276 10.83 -6.26 -1.10
C SER A 276 11.47 -6.49 0.27
N HIS A 277 12.27 -5.52 0.74
CA HIS A 277 12.95 -5.61 2.05
C HIS A 277 13.84 -6.85 2.19
N ASN A 278 14.74 -7.02 1.23
CA ASN A 278 15.79 -8.05 1.25
C ASN A 278 17.18 -7.38 1.15
N GLN A 279 18.20 -8.16 0.84
CA GLN A 279 19.58 -7.68 0.65
C GLN A 279 20.06 -7.95 -0.77
N ILE A 280 19.16 -7.95 -1.77
CA ILE A 280 19.48 -8.44 -3.11
C ILE A 280 20.47 -7.46 -3.76
N GLU A 281 21.67 -7.96 -4.04
CA GLU A 281 22.75 -7.25 -4.72
C GLU A 281 22.92 -7.77 -6.16
N VAL A 282 22.65 -9.05 -6.38
CA VAL A 282 22.92 -9.75 -7.65
C VAL A 282 21.68 -10.49 -8.14
N ILE A 283 21.30 -10.25 -9.39
CA ILE A 283 20.32 -11.04 -10.13
C ILE A 283 21.08 -11.76 -11.25
N GLU A 284 21.19 -13.08 -11.17
CA GLU A 284 21.88 -13.85 -12.21
C GLU A 284 21.06 -13.87 -13.52
N THR A 285 21.74 -14.06 -14.65
CA THR A 285 21.08 -14.16 -15.95
C THR A 285 20.10 -15.33 -15.98
N GLY A 286 18.86 -15.08 -16.44
CA GLY A 286 17.81 -16.09 -16.49
C GLY A 286 17.12 -16.38 -15.15
N SER A 287 17.33 -15.57 -14.11
CA SER A 287 16.61 -15.71 -12.83
C SER A 287 15.07 -15.70 -13.00
N PHE A 288 14.57 -14.93 -13.98
CA PHE A 288 13.14 -14.76 -14.28
C PHE A 288 12.73 -15.38 -15.63
N GLU A 289 13.47 -16.36 -16.13
CA GLU A 289 13.18 -16.93 -17.46
C GLU A 289 11.78 -17.55 -17.52
N GLY A 290 10.89 -16.97 -18.33
CA GLY A 290 9.50 -17.41 -18.45
C GLY A 290 8.63 -17.08 -17.25
N CYS A 291 9.08 -16.18 -16.36
CA CYS A 291 8.26 -15.67 -15.26
C CYS A 291 7.19 -14.72 -15.82
N VAL A 292 5.93 -14.98 -15.47
CA VAL A 292 4.76 -14.17 -15.82
C VAL A 292 4.09 -13.70 -14.54
N CYS A 293 4.08 -12.38 -14.32
CA CYS A 293 3.33 -11.79 -13.22
C CYS A 293 2.77 -10.41 -13.53
N ASP A 294 1.73 -9.97 -12.83
CA ASP A 294 1.22 -8.61 -13.01
C ASP A 294 2.14 -7.61 -12.30
N GLU A 295 2.62 -7.97 -11.10
CA GLU A 295 3.47 -7.12 -10.26
C GLU A 295 4.73 -7.87 -9.80
N LEU A 296 5.90 -7.27 -10.05
CA LEU A 296 7.18 -7.66 -9.46
C LEU A 296 7.70 -6.53 -8.56
N LEU A 297 7.79 -6.80 -7.26
CA LEU A 297 8.28 -5.84 -6.27
C LEU A 297 9.69 -6.23 -5.82
N LEU A 298 10.67 -5.40 -6.15
CA LEU A 298 12.09 -5.53 -5.78
C LEU A 298 12.55 -4.37 -4.89
N ASP A 299 11.61 -3.69 -4.25
CA ASP A 299 11.86 -2.48 -3.47
C ASP A 299 12.72 -2.73 -2.23
N ASN A 300 13.42 -1.72 -1.73
CA ASN A 300 14.17 -1.84 -0.48
C ASN A 300 15.20 -3.00 -0.54
N ASN A 301 16.01 -3.01 -1.59
CA ASN A 301 17.10 -3.96 -1.82
C ASN A 301 18.43 -3.19 -2.02
N GLN A 302 19.46 -3.86 -2.51
CA GLN A 302 20.81 -3.29 -2.66
C GLN A 302 21.29 -3.31 -4.13
N LEU A 303 20.36 -3.33 -5.08
CA LEU A 303 20.67 -3.40 -6.51
C LEU A 303 21.39 -2.13 -6.96
N VAL A 304 22.54 -2.27 -7.62
CA VAL A 304 23.35 -1.15 -8.13
C VAL A 304 23.17 -0.93 -9.63
N GLU A 305 22.89 -1.99 -10.37
CA GLU A 305 22.73 -1.98 -11.82
C GLU A 305 21.64 -2.96 -12.26
N ILE A 306 20.83 -2.55 -13.24
CA ILE A 306 19.90 -3.44 -13.93
C ILE A 306 20.26 -3.49 -15.41
N THR A 307 20.24 -4.68 -16.00
CA THR A 307 20.51 -4.88 -17.42
C THR A 307 19.46 -5.81 -18.02
N SER A 308 19.39 -5.88 -19.35
CA SER A 308 18.47 -6.79 -20.05
C SER A 308 18.72 -8.27 -19.72
N LYS A 309 19.90 -8.62 -19.22
CA LYS A 309 20.21 -9.97 -18.74
C LYS A 309 19.55 -10.29 -17.40
N HIS A 310 19.43 -9.31 -16.51
CA HIS A 310 18.78 -9.49 -15.20
C HIS A 310 17.28 -9.73 -15.34
N LEU A 311 16.64 -9.06 -16.31
CA LEU A 311 15.19 -9.14 -16.57
C LEU A 311 14.83 -10.08 -17.75
N GLN A 312 15.77 -10.93 -18.16
CA GLN A 312 15.56 -11.80 -19.32
C GLN A 312 14.38 -12.75 -19.12
N GLY A 313 13.42 -12.71 -20.05
CA GLY A 313 12.26 -13.60 -20.06
C GLY A 313 11.13 -13.22 -19.10
N LEU A 314 11.26 -12.09 -18.38
CA LEU A 314 10.23 -11.55 -17.50
C LEU A 314 9.09 -10.91 -18.31
N GLN A 315 7.86 -11.33 -18.04
CA GLN A 315 6.64 -10.67 -18.51
C GLN A 315 5.95 -10.04 -17.31
N VAL A 316 5.91 -8.70 -17.28
CA VAL A 316 5.38 -7.95 -16.14
C VAL A 316 4.69 -6.66 -16.55
N SER A 317 3.60 -6.31 -15.84
CA SER A 317 2.84 -5.07 -16.05
C SER A 317 3.27 -3.94 -15.12
N THR A 318 3.73 -4.26 -13.91
CA THR A 318 4.24 -3.31 -12.92
C THR A 318 5.57 -3.80 -12.34
N LEU A 319 6.61 -2.99 -12.46
CA LEU A 319 7.94 -3.28 -11.91
C LEU A 319 8.31 -2.17 -10.92
N SER A 320 8.54 -2.57 -9.68
CA SER A 320 8.96 -1.67 -8.62
C SER A 320 10.39 -1.99 -8.19
N LEU A 321 11.27 -1.01 -8.34
CA LEU A 321 12.69 -1.06 -8.02
C LEU A 321 13.07 0.08 -7.05
N CYS A 322 12.10 0.64 -6.34
CA CYS A 322 12.33 1.82 -5.53
C CYS A 322 13.18 1.49 -4.29
N HIS A 323 13.83 2.49 -3.70
CA HIS A 323 14.69 2.28 -2.53
C HIS A 323 15.78 1.22 -2.77
N ASN A 324 16.50 1.34 -3.88
CA ASN A 324 17.69 0.56 -4.19
C ASN A 324 18.91 1.49 -4.29
N ARG A 325 20.00 1.03 -4.91
CA ARG A 325 21.21 1.83 -5.16
C ARG A 325 21.49 1.94 -6.66
N ILE A 326 20.43 1.86 -7.48
CA ILE A 326 20.57 1.77 -8.93
C ILE A 326 21.17 3.08 -9.45
N SER A 327 22.28 2.97 -10.16
CA SER A 327 22.93 4.08 -10.86
C SER A 327 23.02 3.84 -12.38
N LYS A 328 22.82 2.59 -12.83
CA LYS A 328 22.95 2.19 -14.24
C LYS A 328 21.82 1.27 -14.65
N PHE A 329 21.19 1.56 -15.79
CA PHE A 329 20.08 0.77 -16.33
C PHE A 329 20.01 0.74 -17.87
N GLN A 330 21.14 0.94 -18.56
CA GLN A 330 21.15 1.06 -20.03
C GLN A 330 20.57 -0.19 -20.71
N GLY A 331 19.50 -0.01 -21.48
CA GLY A 331 18.81 -1.09 -22.19
C GLY A 331 18.14 -2.14 -21.29
N ALA A 332 18.02 -1.89 -19.97
CA ALA A 332 17.49 -2.84 -19.00
C ALA A 332 16.11 -3.38 -19.37
N PHE A 333 15.26 -2.52 -19.92
CA PHE A 333 13.84 -2.79 -20.11
C PHE A 333 13.44 -3.12 -21.55
N GLU A 334 14.41 -3.36 -22.46
CA GLU A 334 14.14 -3.59 -23.90
C GLU A 334 13.20 -4.76 -24.20
N LYS A 335 13.06 -5.70 -23.26
CA LYS A 335 12.18 -6.87 -23.39
C LYS A 335 10.91 -6.80 -22.53
N CYS A 336 10.76 -5.78 -21.69
CA CYS A 336 9.60 -5.60 -20.79
C CYS A 336 8.48 -4.82 -21.50
N ASN A 337 8.06 -5.28 -22.68
CA ASN A 337 7.16 -4.51 -23.57
C ASN A 337 5.73 -4.33 -23.05
N ASP A 338 5.33 -5.13 -22.05
CA ASP A 338 4.01 -5.07 -21.42
C ASP A 338 3.95 -4.15 -20.20
N LEU A 339 5.09 -3.57 -19.82
CA LEU A 339 5.20 -2.72 -18.63
C LEU A 339 4.34 -1.45 -18.78
N SER A 340 3.49 -1.23 -17.79
CA SER A 340 2.58 -0.09 -17.66
C SER A 340 3.00 0.88 -16.55
N LYS A 341 3.64 0.38 -15.50
CA LYS A 341 4.19 1.16 -14.39
C LYS A 341 5.63 0.75 -14.10
N LEU A 342 6.52 1.73 -14.02
CA LEU A 342 7.91 1.56 -13.62
C LEU A 342 8.22 2.54 -12.48
N ASP A 343 8.62 1.99 -11.34
CA ASP A 343 9.02 2.76 -10.17
C ASP A 343 10.53 2.60 -9.93
N LEU A 344 11.26 3.71 -10.11
CA LEU A 344 12.70 3.83 -9.87
C LEU A 344 12.99 4.89 -8.79
N ASP A 345 12.00 5.25 -7.97
CA ASP A 345 12.15 6.27 -6.93
C ASP A 345 13.21 5.86 -5.89
N HIS A 346 13.83 6.85 -5.25
CA HIS A 346 14.80 6.62 -4.17
C HIS A 346 15.94 5.69 -4.60
N ASN A 347 16.64 6.07 -5.68
CA ASN A 347 17.81 5.37 -6.21
C ASN A 347 19.00 6.34 -6.31
N GLN A 348 20.07 5.95 -7.03
CA GLN A 348 21.29 6.73 -7.21
C GLN A 348 21.52 7.08 -8.69
N ILE A 349 20.44 7.28 -9.44
CA ILE A 349 20.50 7.57 -10.88
C ILE A 349 20.94 9.02 -11.05
N ASP A 350 22.08 9.26 -11.68
CA ASP A 350 22.60 10.60 -11.99
C ASP A 350 22.54 10.96 -13.48
N ASP A 351 22.41 9.96 -14.36
CA ASP A 351 22.27 10.07 -15.80
C ASP A 351 21.10 9.24 -16.35
N LEU A 352 20.40 9.80 -17.34
CA LEU A 352 19.29 9.14 -18.05
C LEU A 352 19.70 8.80 -19.48
N PRO A 353 20.20 7.58 -19.74
CA PRO A 353 20.82 7.28 -21.02
C PRO A 353 19.78 7.09 -22.14
N ASP A 354 20.13 7.43 -23.38
CA ASP A 354 19.25 7.46 -24.57
C ASP A 354 18.51 6.13 -24.87
N SER A 355 18.98 5.00 -24.34
CA SER A 355 18.30 3.70 -24.50
C SER A 355 17.90 3.07 -23.18
N GLY A 356 17.88 3.84 -22.08
CA GLY A 356 17.47 3.39 -20.76
C GLY A 356 16.06 2.81 -20.74
N PHE A 357 15.12 3.46 -21.43
CA PHE A 357 13.69 3.06 -21.48
C PHE A 357 13.25 2.47 -22.82
N LYS A 358 14.19 2.03 -23.66
CA LYS A 358 13.87 1.41 -24.95
C LYS A 358 12.90 0.24 -24.75
N GLY A 359 11.88 0.11 -25.60
CA GLY A 359 10.88 -0.97 -25.56
C GLY A 359 9.60 -0.65 -24.76
N LEU A 360 9.60 0.41 -23.95
CA LEU A 360 8.52 0.72 -23.00
C LEU A 360 7.37 1.55 -23.60
N GLN A 361 6.85 1.17 -24.77
CA GLN A 361 5.78 1.91 -25.47
C GLN A 361 4.41 1.86 -24.76
N LYS A 362 4.19 0.85 -23.91
CA LYS A 362 2.96 0.70 -23.11
C LYS A 362 3.05 1.36 -21.74
N LEU A 363 4.21 1.92 -21.37
CA LEU A 363 4.40 2.55 -20.07
C LEU A 363 3.47 3.76 -19.95
N ARG A 364 2.77 3.86 -18.82
CA ARG A 364 1.84 4.95 -18.48
C ARG A 364 2.38 5.80 -17.34
N LEU A 365 3.04 5.17 -16.38
CA LEU A 365 3.58 5.84 -15.19
C LEU A 365 5.06 5.54 -15.04
N LEU A 366 5.87 6.60 -14.96
CA LEU A 366 7.30 6.53 -14.66
C LEU A 366 7.61 7.41 -13.45
N LEU A 367 8.13 6.76 -12.39
CA LEU A 367 8.55 7.43 -11.16
C LEU A 367 10.09 7.39 -11.08
N LEU A 368 10.72 8.57 -11.00
CA LEU A 368 12.17 8.78 -10.91
C LEU A 368 12.53 9.78 -9.78
N ASN A 369 11.64 9.98 -8.82
CA ASN A 369 11.82 10.90 -7.70
C ASN A 369 13.01 10.48 -6.82
N ASN A 370 13.55 11.43 -6.07
CA ASN A 370 14.59 11.14 -5.06
C ASN A 370 15.79 10.40 -5.67
N ASN A 371 16.30 10.93 -6.77
CA ASN A 371 17.50 10.45 -7.46
C ASN A 371 18.54 11.60 -7.53
N ALA A 372 19.59 11.42 -8.32
CA ALA A 372 20.67 12.40 -8.48
C ALA A 372 20.73 12.99 -9.91
N VAL A 373 19.63 12.93 -10.68
CA VAL A 373 19.60 13.33 -12.09
C VAL A 373 19.92 14.82 -12.21
N LYS A 374 20.93 15.16 -13.01
CA LYS A 374 21.37 16.55 -13.23
C LYS A 374 20.87 17.15 -14.53
N THR A 375 20.73 16.33 -15.56
CA THR A 375 20.36 16.76 -16.89
C THR A 375 19.43 15.75 -17.54
N VAL A 376 18.45 16.23 -18.31
CA VAL A 376 17.61 15.38 -19.16
C VAL A 376 17.98 15.64 -20.61
N GLY A 377 18.49 14.62 -21.30
CA GLY A 377 18.94 14.69 -22.69
C GLY A 377 17.79 14.60 -23.69
N GLU A 378 18.10 14.85 -24.97
CA GLU A 378 17.12 14.82 -26.07
C GLU A 378 16.36 13.51 -26.16
N ASN A 379 17.05 12.38 -26.04
CA ASN A 379 16.45 11.05 -26.25
C ASN A 379 16.18 10.29 -24.95
N SER A 380 16.37 10.92 -23.78
CA SER A 380 16.20 10.25 -22.49
C SER A 380 14.83 9.57 -22.36
N PHE A 381 13.77 10.14 -22.94
CA PHE A 381 12.40 9.59 -22.91
C PHE A 381 11.83 9.22 -24.29
N ALA A 382 12.64 9.19 -25.34
CA ALA A 382 12.15 9.06 -26.73
C ALA A 382 11.32 7.79 -27.01
N ALA A 383 11.50 6.73 -26.21
CA ALA A 383 10.79 5.46 -26.36
C ALA A 383 9.41 5.41 -25.67
N LEU A 384 9.07 6.43 -24.88
CA LEU A 384 7.92 6.45 -23.95
C LEU A 384 6.67 7.10 -24.55
N SER A 385 6.33 6.78 -25.80
CA SER A 385 5.18 7.41 -26.51
C SER A 385 3.82 7.17 -25.86
N GLY A 386 3.72 6.15 -25.00
CA GLY A 386 2.52 5.84 -24.23
C GLY A 386 2.42 6.55 -22.87
N LEU A 387 3.43 7.31 -22.46
CA LEU A 387 3.55 7.83 -21.09
C LEU A 387 2.46 8.86 -20.80
N PHE A 388 1.82 8.71 -19.65
CA PHE A 388 0.74 9.56 -19.17
C PHE A 388 1.24 10.49 -18.06
N SER A 389 2.07 9.99 -17.15
CA SER A 389 2.58 10.75 -16.00
C SER A 389 4.07 10.47 -15.78
N LEU A 390 4.83 11.55 -15.58
CA LEU A 390 6.26 11.55 -15.35
C LEU A 390 6.61 12.29 -14.06
N SER A 391 7.28 11.60 -13.14
CA SER A 391 7.71 12.16 -11.86
C SER A 391 9.23 12.23 -11.78
N LEU A 392 9.79 13.43 -11.61
CA LEU A 392 11.22 13.74 -11.57
C LEU A 392 11.56 14.64 -10.37
N ASN A 393 10.75 14.59 -9.33
CA ASN A 393 10.90 15.47 -8.16
C ASN A 393 12.11 15.09 -7.33
N ASP A 394 12.56 16.00 -6.46
CA ASP A 394 13.63 15.74 -5.49
C ASP A 394 14.89 15.18 -6.19
N ASN A 395 15.26 15.81 -7.30
CA ASN A 395 16.45 15.49 -8.07
C ASN A 395 17.42 16.68 -8.05
N GLN A 396 18.44 16.66 -8.91
CA GLN A 396 19.43 17.72 -9.03
C GLN A 396 19.36 18.40 -10.39
N ILE A 397 18.19 18.40 -11.04
CA ILE A 397 18.06 18.79 -12.45
C ILE A 397 18.33 20.28 -12.60
N GLU A 398 19.37 20.60 -13.36
CA GLU A 398 19.76 21.97 -13.70
C GLU A 398 19.35 22.31 -15.13
N ASN A 399 19.38 21.33 -16.05
CA ASN A 399 19.14 21.56 -17.47
C ASN A 399 18.19 20.50 -18.07
N LEU A 400 17.23 20.97 -18.85
CA LEU A 400 16.36 20.15 -19.70
C LEU A 400 16.72 20.43 -21.15
N HIS A 401 16.93 19.41 -21.96
CA HIS A 401 17.06 19.59 -23.40
C HIS A 401 15.71 19.97 -24.02
N VAL A 402 15.67 20.92 -24.96
CA VAL A 402 14.43 21.43 -25.57
C VAL A 402 13.51 20.33 -26.11
N ASN A 403 14.07 19.26 -26.67
CA ASN A 403 13.29 18.17 -27.25
C ASN A 403 13.01 16.98 -26.31
N CYS A 404 13.40 17.03 -25.02
CA CYS A 404 13.37 15.84 -24.17
C CYS A 404 11.97 15.25 -23.94
N PHE A 405 10.91 16.06 -24.06
CA PHE A 405 9.51 15.62 -23.92
C PHE A 405 8.77 15.50 -25.26
N SER A 406 9.41 15.81 -26.38
CA SER A 406 8.74 15.96 -27.69
C SER A 406 8.06 14.70 -28.24
N LYS A 407 8.42 13.52 -27.73
CA LYS A 407 7.83 12.22 -28.10
C LYS A 407 6.73 11.73 -27.15
N LEU A 408 6.45 12.48 -26.09
CA LEU A 408 5.50 12.11 -25.04
C LEU A 408 4.12 12.69 -25.36
N GLU A 409 3.52 12.23 -26.45
CA GLU A 409 2.29 12.79 -27.04
C GLU A 409 1.04 12.62 -26.14
N LEU A 410 1.06 11.64 -25.23
CA LEU A 410 -0.03 11.33 -24.30
C LEU A 410 0.21 11.87 -22.87
N LEU A 411 1.28 12.64 -22.67
CA LEU A 411 1.67 13.12 -21.36
C LEU A 411 0.68 14.15 -20.82
N GLU A 412 0.12 13.89 -19.64
CA GLU A 412 -0.82 14.77 -18.95
C GLU A 412 -0.17 15.45 -17.73
N ASP A 413 0.73 14.76 -17.03
CA ASP A 413 1.34 15.27 -15.79
C ASP A 413 2.87 15.23 -15.85
N ILE A 414 3.49 16.39 -15.56
CA ILE A 414 4.93 16.52 -15.32
C ILE A 414 5.16 17.10 -13.93
N PHE A 415 5.87 16.33 -13.10
CA PHE A 415 6.31 16.78 -11.78
C PHE A 415 7.84 16.98 -11.77
N LEU A 416 8.26 18.23 -11.53
CA LEU A 416 9.65 18.68 -11.49
C LEU A 416 9.96 19.51 -10.23
N PHE A 417 9.18 19.33 -9.16
CA PHE A 417 9.37 20.10 -7.93
C PHE A 417 10.62 19.67 -7.16
N THR A 418 11.19 20.57 -6.36
CA THR A 418 12.43 20.34 -5.61
C THR A 418 13.59 19.92 -6.53
N ASN A 419 13.95 20.81 -7.45
CA ASN A 419 15.07 20.64 -8.37
C ASN A 419 15.93 21.92 -8.40
N LYS A 420 16.84 22.05 -9.38
CA LYS A 420 17.73 23.21 -9.53
C LYS A 420 17.45 24.05 -10.78
N LEU A 421 16.30 23.87 -11.41
CA LEU A 421 15.94 24.56 -12.66
C LEU A 421 15.92 26.07 -12.44
N SER A 422 16.54 26.82 -13.34
CA SER A 422 16.54 28.29 -13.31
C SER A 422 15.81 28.92 -14.48
N GLU A 423 15.62 28.15 -15.55
CA GLU A 423 14.86 28.51 -16.75
C GLU A 423 14.28 27.25 -17.40
N LEU A 424 13.34 27.44 -18.33
CA LEU A 424 12.87 26.40 -19.24
C LEU A 424 13.22 26.82 -20.67
N PRO A 425 13.78 25.94 -21.51
CA PRO A 425 14.06 26.27 -22.90
C PRO A 425 12.76 26.51 -23.68
N ASP A 426 12.78 27.50 -24.59
CA ASP A 426 11.66 27.77 -25.49
C ASP A 426 11.42 26.56 -26.42
N GLY A 427 10.16 26.15 -26.55
CA GLY A 427 9.77 24.92 -27.27
C GLY A 427 9.86 23.61 -26.46
N LEU A 428 10.20 23.65 -25.15
CA LEU A 428 10.32 22.44 -24.31
C LEU A 428 9.10 21.50 -24.37
N LEU A 429 7.90 22.08 -24.45
CA LEU A 429 6.62 21.39 -24.38
C LEU A 429 6.00 21.14 -25.76
N ASP A 430 6.78 21.33 -26.83
CA ASP A 430 6.31 21.07 -28.19
C ASP A 430 6.01 19.58 -28.37
N GLY A 431 4.76 19.29 -28.76
CA GLY A 431 4.25 17.92 -28.89
C GLY A 431 3.40 17.44 -27.71
N ASN A 432 3.38 18.15 -26.57
CA ASN A 432 2.66 17.72 -25.35
C ASN A 432 1.23 18.30 -25.27
N SER A 433 0.43 18.17 -26.32
CA SER A 433 -0.92 18.77 -26.43
C SER A 433 -1.95 18.31 -25.38
N LYS A 434 -1.65 17.21 -24.69
CA LYS A 434 -2.47 16.63 -23.60
C LYS A 434 -2.06 17.10 -22.21
N LEU A 435 -0.98 17.86 -22.09
CA LEU A 435 -0.46 18.29 -20.80
C LEU A 435 -1.51 19.09 -20.04
N HIS A 436 -1.84 18.63 -18.83
CA HIS A 436 -2.80 19.23 -17.93
C HIS A 436 -2.12 19.90 -16.74
N GLN A 437 -1.00 19.35 -16.26
CA GLN A 437 -0.29 19.86 -15.09
C GLN A 437 1.22 19.94 -15.29
N LEU A 438 1.80 21.07 -14.85
CA LEU A 438 3.24 21.27 -14.78
C LEU A 438 3.62 21.85 -13.41
N HIS A 439 4.32 21.05 -12.60
CA HIS A 439 4.72 21.42 -11.25
C HIS A 439 6.20 21.77 -11.19
N LEU A 440 6.51 23.04 -10.87
CA LEU A 440 7.87 23.62 -10.83
C LEU A 440 8.20 24.25 -9.45
N LEU A 441 7.45 23.86 -8.42
CA LEU A 441 7.65 24.23 -7.02
C LEU A 441 9.11 24.02 -6.59
N ASN A 442 9.65 24.90 -5.74
CA ASN A 442 10.95 24.70 -5.09
C ASN A 442 12.10 24.48 -6.09
N ASN A 443 12.33 25.47 -6.94
CA ASN A 443 13.42 25.50 -7.94
C ASN A 443 14.21 26.82 -7.81
N ASN A 444 15.03 27.16 -8.79
CA ASN A 444 15.86 28.37 -8.83
C ASN A 444 15.38 29.42 -9.82
N PHE A 445 14.09 29.42 -10.22
CA PHE A 445 13.56 30.41 -11.15
C PHE A 445 13.68 31.82 -10.57
N THR A 446 14.32 32.73 -11.31
CA THR A 446 14.37 34.16 -10.97
C THR A 446 13.37 35.00 -11.77
N LYS A 447 12.85 34.42 -12.86
CA LYS A 447 11.85 35.02 -13.74
C LYS A 447 10.88 33.94 -14.19
N LEU A 448 9.69 34.36 -14.57
CA LEU A 448 8.75 33.50 -15.29
C LEU A 448 9.32 33.14 -16.69
N PRO A 449 9.05 31.94 -17.21
CA PRO A 449 9.40 31.58 -18.58
C PRO A 449 8.60 32.41 -19.59
N PRO A 450 9.06 32.54 -20.84
CA PRO A 450 8.28 33.18 -21.89
C PRO A 450 6.96 32.44 -22.11
N TYR A 451 5.88 33.17 -22.40
CA TYR A 451 4.54 32.59 -22.59
C TYR A 451 4.47 31.57 -23.74
N THR A 452 5.38 31.68 -24.73
CA THR A 452 5.46 30.85 -25.93
C THR A 452 5.64 29.37 -25.61
N ILE A 453 6.28 29.05 -24.47
CA ILE A 453 6.47 27.67 -24.03
C ILE A 453 5.14 26.92 -23.80
N PHE A 454 4.04 27.65 -23.59
CA PHE A 454 2.71 27.10 -23.33
C PHE A 454 1.81 27.11 -24.57
N ASP A 455 2.31 27.49 -25.76
CA ASP A 455 1.49 27.55 -26.99
C ASP A 455 1.07 26.17 -27.49
N SER A 456 1.91 25.17 -27.27
CA SER A 456 1.66 23.76 -27.61
C SER A 456 0.81 23.01 -26.57
N THR A 457 0.40 23.65 -25.46
CA THR A 457 -0.28 23.00 -24.31
C THR A 457 -1.64 23.66 -23.97
N PRO A 458 -2.65 23.57 -24.86
CA PRO A 458 -3.91 24.30 -24.70
C PRO A 458 -4.76 23.87 -23.49
N ASN A 459 -4.49 22.68 -22.93
CA ASN A 459 -5.22 22.13 -21.79
C ASN A 459 -4.47 22.30 -20.45
N LEU A 460 -3.32 22.98 -20.45
CA LEU A 460 -2.55 23.20 -19.24
C LEU A 460 -3.36 24.05 -18.27
N SER A 461 -3.75 23.45 -17.16
CA SER A 461 -4.69 24.00 -16.18
C SER A 461 -3.98 24.42 -14.90
N ILE A 462 -2.90 23.73 -14.54
CA ILE A 462 -2.19 23.93 -13.27
C ILE A 462 -0.74 24.32 -13.54
N LEU A 463 -0.36 25.49 -13.01
CA LEU A 463 0.99 26.03 -13.09
C LEU A 463 1.46 26.50 -11.71
N ASN A 464 2.52 25.86 -11.20
CA ASN A 464 3.02 26.11 -9.85
C ASN A 464 4.50 26.53 -9.86
N PHE A 465 4.77 27.80 -9.51
CA PHE A 465 6.08 28.41 -9.34
C PHE A 465 6.37 28.78 -7.87
N SER A 466 5.67 28.17 -6.93
CA SER A 466 5.86 28.49 -5.51
C SER A 466 7.28 28.12 -5.05
N TYR A 467 7.78 28.79 -4.01
CA TYR A 467 9.10 28.56 -3.41
C TYR A 467 10.26 28.69 -4.43
N ASN A 468 10.15 29.64 -5.35
CA ASN A 468 11.24 30.02 -6.26
C ASN A 468 11.87 31.35 -5.81
N LYS A 469 12.55 32.05 -6.72
CA LYS A 469 13.24 33.34 -6.48
C LYS A 469 12.73 34.42 -7.45
N ILE A 470 11.48 34.31 -7.89
CA ILE A 470 10.88 35.22 -8.89
C ILE A 470 10.66 36.58 -8.23
N ASP A 471 11.41 37.59 -8.67
CA ASP A 471 11.33 38.93 -8.11
C ASP A 471 10.31 39.83 -8.83
N LYS A 472 9.80 39.40 -9.99
CA LYS A 472 8.95 40.23 -10.83
C LYS A 472 8.00 39.44 -11.73
N ILE A 473 6.73 39.88 -11.77
CA ILE A 473 5.77 39.57 -12.84
C ILE A 473 5.67 40.80 -13.74
N SER A 474 6.21 40.69 -14.95
CA SER A 474 6.24 41.80 -15.90
C SER A 474 4.92 41.90 -16.68
N SER A 475 4.65 43.07 -17.24
CA SER A 475 3.52 43.31 -18.14
C SER A 475 3.47 42.24 -19.24
N ASN A 476 2.31 41.65 -19.52
CA ASN A 476 2.11 40.63 -20.57
C ASN A 476 2.90 39.32 -20.37
N SER A 477 3.30 38.97 -19.14
CA SER A 477 4.03 37.72 -18.85
C SER A 477 3.30 36.45 -19.31
N PHE A 478 1.98 36.52 -19.52
CA PHE A 478 1.14 35.41 -19.96
C PHE A 478 0.38 35.69 -21.28
N ALA A 479 0.70 36.79 -21.96
CA ALA A 479 -0.03 37.20 -23.17
C ALA A 479 0.43 36.40 -24.39
N ALA A 480 -0.44 35.53 -24.92
CA ALA A 480 -0.12 34.70 -26.07
C ALA A 480 -0.47 35.35 -27.41
N GLU A 481 0.26 35.02 -28.48
CA GLU A 481 -0.13 35.39 -29.84
C GLU A 481 -1.35 34.55 -30.26
N GLY A 482 -2.52 35.18 -30.34
CA GLY A 482 -3.72 34.58 -30.95
C GLY A 482 -4.67 33.81 -30.02
N GLY A 483 -4.56 33.95 -28.68
CA GLY A 483 -5.55 33.36 -27.77
C GLY A 483 -5.32 33.66 -26.28
N HIS A 484 -6.25 33.18 -25.44
CA HIS A 484 -6.17 33.22 -23.98
C HIS A 484 -5.73 31.86 -23.43
N LYS A 485 -4.95 31.85 -22.35
CA LYS A 485 -4.60 30.62 -21.62
C LYS A 485 -5.67 30.30 -20.57
N ALA A 486 -5.99 29.01 -20.42
CA ALA A 486 -7.05 28.52 -19.55
C ALA A 486 -6.53 27.93 -18.23
N PHE A 487 -5.49 28.54 -17.64
CA PHE A 487 -4.97 28.12 -16.34
C PHE A 487 -6.05 28.28 -15.28
N GLN A 488 -6.47 27.19 -14.64
CA GLN A 488 -7.37 27.28 -13.49
C GLN A 488 -6.61 27.65 -12.21
N ILE A 489 -5.35 27.23 -12.09
CA ILE A 489 -4.52 27.43 -10.90
C ILE A 489 -3.18 28.03 -11.30
N LEU A 490 -2.88 29.20 -10.75
CA LEU A 490 -1.57 29.83 -10.80
C LEU A 490 -1.11 30.13 -9.37
N THR A 491 0.02 29.57 -8.96
CA THR A 491 0.59 29.84 -7.64
C THR A 491 2.05 30.26 -7.72
N LEU A 492 2.35 31.35 -7.03
CA LEU A 492 3.64 32.04 -6.96
C LEU A 492 4.02 32.29 -5.49
N LYS A 493 3.54 31.46 -4.56
CA LYS A 493 3.79 31.64 -3.13
C LYS A 493 5.29 31.62 -2.82
N SER A 494 5.74 32.35 -1.81
CA SER A 494 7.10 32.22 -1.27
C SER A 494 8.23 32.51 -2.29
N ASN A 495 8.08 33.52 -3.16
CA ASN A 495 9.12 33.94 -4.13
C ASN A 495 10.02 35.10 -3.66
N ARG A 496 9.72 35.69 -2.50
CA ARG A 496 10.47 36.77 -1.80
C ARG A 496 10.72 38.03 -2.65
N ASP A 497 10.04 39.12 -2.28
CA ASP A 497 10.15 40.46 -2.90
C ASP A 497 9.53 40.56 -4.31
N LEU A 498 8.39 39.89 -4.51
CA LEU A 498 7.68 39.84 -5.80
C LEU A 498 7.06 41.20 -6.16
N GLN A 499 7.55 41.82 -7.23
CA GLN A 499 7.00 43.03 -7.82
C GLN A 499 6.01 42.67 -8.93
N ILE A 500 4.85 43.34 -8.94
CA ILE A 500 3.82 43.12 -9.95
C ILE A 500 3.69 44.40 -10.79
N GLU A 501 3.85 44.31 -12.11
CA GLU A 501 3.63 45.44 -13.03
C GLU A 501 2.16 45.59 -13.45
N PRO A 502 1.73 46.77 -13.93
CA PRO A 502 0.46 46.90 -14.65
C PRO A 502 0.37 45.91 -15.82
N GLY A 503 -0.77 45.24 -15.99
CA GLY A 503 -0.96 44.21 -17.03
C GLY A 503 -0.15 42.93 -16.81
N ALA A 504 0.36 42.67 -15.60
CA ALA A 504 1.11 41.47 -15.25
C ALA A 504 0.38 40.15 -15.59
N PHE A 505 -0.94 40.13 -15.42
CA PHE A 505 -1.79 38.97 -15.67
C PHE A 505 -2.61 39.08 -16.97
N GLU A 506 -2.20 39.95 -17.90
CA GLU A 506 -2.84 40.00 -19.23
C GLU A 506 -2.56 38.69 -19.99
N GLY A 507 -3.59 38.12 -20.64
CA GLY A 507 -3.50 36.87 -21.40
C GLY A 507 -4.11 35.62 -20.73
N ILE A 508 -4.48 35.70 -19.45
CA ILE A 508 -5.04 34.58 -18.66
C ILE A 508 -6.45 34.92 -18.18
N GLU A 509 -7.48 34.61 -18.97
CA GLU A 509 -8.85 35.06 -18.66
C GLU A 509 -9.49 34.29 -17.49
N PHE A 510 -9.19 32.99 -17.36
CA PHE A 510 -9.96 32.05 -16.53
C PHE A 510 -9.15 31.42 -15.40
N ILE A 511 -8.72 32.22 -14.42
CA ILE A 511 -8.11 31.69 -13.19
C ILE A 511 -9.17 31.50 -12.10
N LYS A 512 -9.24 30.29 -11.55
CA LYS A 512 -10.04 30.00 -10.36
C LYS A 512 -9.27 30.35 -9.10
N TYR A 513 -8.00 29.98 -9.04
CA TYR A 513 -7.16 30.14 -7.85
C TYR A 513 -5.85 30.86 -8.18
N LEU A 514 -5.60 31.95 -7.46
CA LEU A 514 -4.40 32.76 -7.58
C LEU A 514 -3.66 32.83 -6.23
N GLY A 515 -2.54 32.12 -6.12
CA GLY A 515 -1.71 32.09 -4.92
C GLY A 515 -0.57 33.10 -4.98
N LEU A 516 -0.61 34.15 -4.13
CA LEU A 516 0.41 35.19 -4.02
C LEU A 516 0.93 35.37 -2.57
N SER A 517 0.67 34.40 -1.69
CA SER A 517 1.09 34.43 -0.29
C SER A 517 2.62 34.44 -0.12
N SER A 518 3.11 35.00 0.99
CA SER A 518 4.53 34.96 1.38
C SER A 518 5.49 35.63 0.38
N ASN A 519 5.11 36.77 -0.19
CA ASN A 519 5.87 37.42 -1.28
C ASN A 519 6.41 38.83 -0.95
N ASN A 520 6.26 39.29 0.29
CA ASN A 520 6.57 40.66 0.71
C ASN A 520 5.81 41.74 -0.09
N ILE A 521 4.65 41.42 -0.65
CA ILE A 521 3.82 42.37 -1.39
C ILE A 521 3.34 43.46 -0.44
N LYS A 522 3.63 44.72 -0.75
CA LYS A 522 3.13 45.87 0.00
C LYS A 522 1.94 46.53 -0.69
N GLU A 523 2.06 46.73 -2.00
CA GLU A 523 1.05 47.33 -2.86
C GLU A 523 0.98 46.57 -4.18
N ILE A 524 -0.17 46.67 -4.85
CA ILE A 524 -0.37 46.17 -6.21
C ILE A 524 -0.77 47.36 -7.07
N PRO A 525 -0.08 47.64 -8.20
CA PRO A 525 -0.40 48.80 -8.99
C PRO A 525 -1.78 48.68 -9.65
N PRO A 526 -2.39 49.81 -10.03
CA PRO A 526 -3.56 49.81 -10.89
C PRO A 526 -3.31 48.98 -12.16
N ASP A 527 -4.35 48.35 -12.67
CA ASP A 527 -4.33 47.54 -13.89
C ASP A 527 -3.45 46.27 -13.83
N ALA A 528 -2.85 45.90 -12.69
CA ALA A 528 -2.08 44.65 -12.57
C ALA A 528 -2.87 43.41 -13.04
N PHE A 529 -4.15 43.35 -12.66
CA PHE A 529 -5.09 42.27 -12.98
C PHE A 529 -5.97 42.57 -14.21
N LYS A 530 -5.60 43.56 -15.02
CA LYS A 530 -6.36 43.91 -16.22
C LYS A 530 -6.45 42.70 -17.16
N GLY A 531 -7.66 42.38 -17.59
CA GLY A 531 -7.94 41.23 -18.47
C GLY A 531 -8.22 39.92 -17.73
N LEU A 532 -8.05 39.85 -16.40
CA LEU A 532 -8.54 38.73 -15.61
C LEU A 532 -10.07 38.78 -15.49
N GLY A 533 -10.71 37.62 -15.66
CA GLY A 533 -12.12 37.42 -15.36
C GLY A 533 -12.39 37.31 -13.84
N SER A 534 -13.48 36.64 -13.48
CA SER A 534 -13.78 36.39 -12.07
C SER A 534 -12.85 35.32 -11.51
N VAL A 535 -12.22 35.61 -10.37
CA VAL A 535 -11.38 34.69 -9.63
C VAL A 535 -12.17 34.12 -8.45
N HIS A 536 -12.03 32.84 -8.16
CA HIS A 536 -12.71 32.26 -7.01
C HIS A 536 -11.95 32.60 -5.72
N ARG A 537 -10.65 32.30 -5.68
CA ARG A 537 -9.81 32.50 -4.49
C ARG A 537 -8.52 33.23 -4.84
N VAL A 538 -8.26 34.33 -4.14
CA VAL A 538 -7.00 35.07 -4.19
C VAL A 538 -6.33 34.99 -2.82
N GLU A 539 -5.11 34.49 -2.77
CA GLU A 539 -4.36 34.38 -1.53
C GLU A 539 -3.26 35.43 -1.46
N LEU A 540 -3.32 36.26 -0.42
CA LEU A 540 -2.39 37.34 -0.14
C LEU A 540 -1.81 37.22 1.27
N GLU A 541 -1.86 36.03 1.84
CA GLU A 541 -1.44 35.76 3.22
C GLU A 541 0.05 36.03 3.42
N ASN A 542 0.45 36.40 4.63
CA ASN A 542 1.86 36.57 4.99
C ASN A 542 2.62 37.52 4.02
N ASN A 543 2.02 38.67 3.71
CA ASN A 543 2.65 39.72 2.92
C ASN A 543 2.90 40.98 3.79
N LEU A 544 3.25 42.10 3.19
CA LEU A 544 3.51 43.38 3.87
C LEU A 544 2.38 44.40 3.65
N ILE A 545 1.15 43.92 3.46
CA ILE A 545 -0.02 44.75 3.15
C ILE A 545 -0.46 45.50 4.42
N ASP A 546 -0.36 46.82 4.40
CA ASP A 546 -0.73 47.72 5.50
C ASP A 546 -2.04 48.50 5.25
N SER A 547 -2.65 48.36 4.06
CA SER A 547 -3.87 49.06 3.67
C SER A 547 -4.80 48.19 2.82
N LEU A 548 -6.10 48.17 3.17
CA LEU A 548 -7.14 47.47 2.41
C LEU A 548 -7.44 48.09 1.04
N HIS A 549 -6.82 49.22 0.69
CA HIS A 549 -6.96 49.82 -0.64
C HIS A 549 -6.49 48.89 -1.77
N ILE A 550 -5.59 47.95 -1.46
CA ILE A 550 -5.16 46.88 -2.37
C ILE A 550 -6.35 46.03 -2.89
N LEU A 551 -7.44 45.91 -2.12
CA LEU A 551 -8.61 45.15 -2.53
C LEU A 551 -9.37 45.81 -3.68
N LYS A 552 -9.22 47.12 -3.86
CA LYS A 552 -9.87 47.88 -4.95
C LYS A 552 -9.33 47.50 -6.33
N VAL A 553 -8.09 47.02 -6.41
CA VAL A 553 -7.45 46.64 -7.68
C VAL A 553 -7.66 45.16 -8.03
N LEU A 554 -8.15 44.34 -7.09
CA LEU A 554 -8.42 42.93 -7.35
C LEU A 554 -9.55 42.75 -8.40
N PRO A 555 -9.52 41.66 -9.19
CA PRO A 555 -10.64 41.31 -10.05
C PRO A 555 -11.88 40.91 -9.22
N PRO A 556 -13.06 40.71 -9.83
CA PRO A 556 -14.19 40.11 -9.15
C PRO A 556 -13.78 38.80 -8.46
N THR A 557 -13.93 38.71 -7.14
CA THR A 557 -13.32 37.66 -6.32
C THR A 557 -14.31 37.08 -5.30
N THR A 558 -14.48 35.76 -5.25
CA THR A 558 -15.33 35.13 -4.23
C THR A 558 -14.70 35.21 -2.83
N LEU A 559 -13.43 34.84 -2.70
CA LEU A 559 -12.70 34.80 -1.44
C LEU A 559 -11.31 35.42 -1.55
N VAL A 560 -10.98 36.30 -0.60
CA VAL A 560 -9.64 36.83 -0.41
C VAL A 560 -9.10 36.40 0.96
N LEU A 561 -7.94 35.75 0.98
CA LEU A 561 -7.22 35.41 2.21
C LEU A 561 -6.13 36.46 2.49
N LEU A 562 -6.15 37.05 3.69
CA LEU A 562 -5.29 38.17 4.09
C LEU A 562 -4.60 37.99 5.45
N ASN A 563 -4.70 36.83 6.09
CA ASN A 563 -4.06 36.55 7.38
C ASN A 563 -2.55 36.85 7.37
N LYS A 564 -2.02 37.20 8.54
CA LYS A 564 -0.59 37.48 8.77
C LYS A 564 -0.08 38.67 7.95
N ASN A 565 -0.94 39.64 7.67
CA ASN A 565 -0.56 40.95 7.11
C ASN A 565 -0.69 42.05 8.17
N PRO A 566 0.11 43.14 8.09
CA PRO A 566 -0.04 44.29 8.99
C PRO A 566 -1.46 44.85 9.10
N VAL A 567 -2.23 44.81 8.00
CA VAL A 567 -3.62 45.29 7.94
C VAL A 567 -4.58 44.54 8.88
N GLU A 568 -4.23 43.35 9.35
CA GLU A 568 -5.04 42.56 10.29
C GLU A 568 -5.25 43.28 11.65
N ASN A 569 -4.33 44.17 12.02
CA ASN A 569 -4.38 44.93 13.27
C ASN A 569 -4.99 46.34 13.11
N THR A 570 -5.75 46.58 12.03
CA THR A 570 -6.32 47.90 11.71
C THR A 570 -7.84 47.94 11.83
N ASP A 571 -8.43 49.14 11.82
CA ASP A 571 -9.87 49.30 11.67
C ASP A 571 -10.27 49.06 10.21
N TRP A 572 -11.04 47.99 9.95
CA TRP A 572 -11.27 47.51 8.59
C TRP A 572 -12.20 48.38 7.74
N LYS A 573 -13.10 49.18 8.36
CA LYS A 573 -14.06 50.10 7.70
C LYS A 573 -14.46 49.73 6.26
N LEU A 574 -14.93 48.49 6.07
CA LEU A 574 -15.09 47.90 4.74
C LEU A 574 -16.14 48.63 3.89
N GLU A 575 -17.15 49.26 4.52
CA GLU A 575 -18.17 50.03 3.81
C GLU A 575 -17.62 51.27 3.09
N GLU A 576 -16.48 51.83 3.54
CA GLU A 576 -15.86 53.03 2.95
C GLU A 576 -15.02 52.71 1.69
N LEU A 577 -14.78 51.43 1.40
CA LEU A 577 -13.86 50.99 0.34
C LEU A 577 -14.53 50.66 -0.99
N GLY A 578 -15.86 50.51 -1.05
CA GLY A 578 -16.58 50.25 -2.30
C GLY A 578 -16.23 48.90 -2.95
N LEU A 579 -16.06 47.84 -2.16
CA LEU A 579 -15.61 46.50 -2.59
C LEU A 579 -16.76 45.62 -3.12
N ASN A 580 -17.56 46.15 -4.06
CA ASN A 580 -18.77 45.46 -4.56
C ASN A 580 -18.49 44.25 -5.47
N HIS A 581 -17.22 43.99 -5.75
CA HIS A 581 -16.71 42.89 -6.55
C HIS A 581 -16.10 41.78 -5.70
N ILE A 582 -16.09 41.91 -4.37
CA ILE A 582 -15.55 40.88 -3.44
C ILE A 582 -16.68 40.36 -2.55
N ASP A 583 -16.79 39.04 -2.40
CA ASP A 583 -17.84 38.42 -1.59
C ASP A 583 -17.38 38.10 -0.16
N ILE A 584 -16.15 37.63 0.03
CA ILE A 584 -15.60 37.22 1.33
C ILE A 584 -14.16 37.72 1.49
N ILE A 585 -13.85 38.25 2.67
CA ILE A 585 -12.50 38.59 3.11
C ILE A 585 -12.21 37.84 4.40
N SER A 586 -11.11 37.10 4.47
CA SER A 586 -10.76 36.23 5.59
C SER A 586 -9.41 36.59 6.19
N PHE A 587 -9.37 36.72 7.53
CA PHE A 587 -8.17 36.91 8.35
C PHE A 587 -8.06 35.77 9.37
N GLU A 588 -6.94 35.64 10.07
CA GLU A 588 -6.63 34.49 10.93
C GLU A 588 -7.67 34.32 12.04
N THR A 589 -8.20 35.44 12.54
CA THR A 589 -9.12 35.45 13.69
C THR A 589 -10.54 35.88 13.33
N LYS A 590 -10.78 36.38 12.12
CA LYS A 590 -12.07 36.99 11.75
C LYS A 590 -12.27 37.01 10.24
N SER A 591 -13.49 36.74 9.80
CA SER A 591 -13.87 36.84 8.38
C SER A 591 -15.07 37.77 8.20
N PHE A 592 -15.23 38.27 6.98
CA PHE A 592 -16.30 39.18 6.59
C PHE A 592 -16.96 38.68 5.33
N ARG A 593 -18.27 38.50 5.36
CA ARG A 593 -19.09 38.10 4.21
C ARG A 593 -20.00 39.25 3.80
N ARG A 594 -20.02 39.55 2.51
CA ARG A 594 -20.87 40.59 1.95
C ARG A 594 -22.32 40.10 1.78
N ASN A 595 -23.27 40.95 2.13
CA ASN A 595 -24.69 40.76 1.86
C ASN A 595 -25.28 42.08 1.33
N GLY A 596 -25.33 42.22 -0.01
CA GLY A 596 -25.62 43.48 -0.68
C GLY A 596 -24.48 44.50 -0.47
N ASP A 597 -24.81 45.67 0.07
CA ASP A 597 -23.84 46.74 0.37
C ASP A 597 -23.27 46.67 1.80
N LYS A 598 -23.61 45.64 2.59
CA LYS A 598 -23.20 45.48 3.98
C LYS A 598 -22.23 44.31 4.18
N TRP A 599 -21.35 44.44 5.17
CA TRP A 599 -20.44 43.39 5.60
C TRP A 599 -20.89 42.79 6.93
N ASN A 600 -21.07 41.47 6.97
CA ASN A 600 -21.34 40.73 8.19
C ASN A 600 -20.05 40.07 8.68
N SER A 601 -19.69 40.27 9.94
CA SER A 601 -18.53 39.60 10.54
C SER A 601 -18.86 38.19 11.02
N GLU A 602 -17.95 37.27 10.80
CA GLU A 602 -17.98 35.88 11.28
C GLU A 602 -16.71 35.64 12.13
N GLU A 603 -16.84 35.07 13.34
CA GLU A 603 -15.70 34.80 14.26
C GLU A 603 -14.93 33.51 13.91
N THR A 604 -15.02 33.06 12.67
CA THR A 604 -14.39 31.84 12.18
C THR A 604 -13.61 32.17 10.92
N TYR A 605 -12.36 31.69 10.86
CA TYR A 605 -11.58 31.70 9.63
C TYR A 605 -12.31 30.91 8.54
N ILE A 606 -12.47 31.52 7.37
CA ILE A 606 -13.03 30.90 6.18
C ILE A 606 -11.88 30.62 5.22
N GLU A 607 -11.54 29.34 5.03
CA GLU A 607 -10.45 28.93 4.16
C GLU A 607 -10.89 28.65 2.72
N ASP A 608 -12.18 28.51 2.46
CA ASP A 608 -12.72 27.76 1.32
C ASP A 608 -12.30 26.29 1.35
N VAL A 609 -13.28 25.41 1.42
CA VAL A 609 -13.04 23.97 1.33
C VAL A 609 -13.63 23.48 0.03
N ASP A 610 -13.02 23.87 -1.10
CA ASP A 610 -13.25 23.14 -2.35
C ASP A 610 -12.50 21.81 -2.26
N LEU A 611 -13.20 20.80 -1.73
CA LEU A 611 -12.70 19.42 -1.53
C LEU A 611 -12.17 18.76 -2.82
N ASN A 612 -12.44 19.33 -4.00
CA ASN A 612 -11.89 18.82 -5.26
C ASN A 612 -10.45 19.31 -5.54
N PHE A 613 -9.94 20.27 -4.78
CA PHE A 613 -8.67 20.97 -5.06
C PHE A 613 -7.69 21.00 -3.88
N ASP A 614 -8.01 20.32 -2.78
CA ASP A 614 -7.16 20.16 -1.60
C ASP A 614 -6.07 19.08 -1.86
N TRP A 615 -5.07 19.45 -2.67
CA TRP A 615 -3.97 18.55 -3.06
C TRP A 615 -2.65 18.82 -2.34
N PHE A 616 -2.45 20.03 -1.79
CA PHE A 616 -1.19 20.36 -1.13
C PHE A 616 -0.95 19.51 0.12
N ASP A 617 -2.01 19.04 0.80
CA ASP A 617 -1.92 18.17 1.99
C ASP A 617 -1.71 16.67 1.68
N ARG A 618 -1.64 16.26 0.41
CA ARG A 618 -1.29 14.85 0.04
C ARG A 618 0.19 14.63 -0.22
N PHE A 619 1.01 15.67 -0.21
CA PHE A 619 2.45 15.56 -0.24
C PHE A 619 2.95 15.85 1.18
N PRO A 620 3.47 14.85 1.90
CA PRO A 620 3.93 15.07 3.28
C PRO A 620 4.94 16.21 3.30
N ASP A 621 4.80 17.09 4.30
CA ASP A 621 5.63 18.25 4.62
C ASP A 621 7.01 18.24 3.95
N VAL A 622 7.21 19.17 3.01
CA VAL A 622 8.52 19.52 2.41
C VAL A 622 9.44 20.11 3.48
#